data_AF-A0A7Y4IIE4-F1
#
_entry.id   AF-A0A7Y4IIE4-F1
#
_cell.length_a   1.000
_cell.length_b   1.000
_cell.length_c   1.000
_cell.angle_alpha   90.00
_cell.angle_beta   90.00
_cell.angle_gamma   90.00
#
_symmetry.space_group_name_H-M   'P 1'
#
loop_
_entity.id
_entity.type
_entity.pdbx_description
1 polymer ?
#
loop_
_entity_poly.entity_id
_entity_poly.type
_entity_poly.pdbx_seq_one_letter_code
_entity_poly.pdbx_strand_id
1 'polypeptide(L)'
;MTGSDHHDPLGLESSATVSLGMVRHGVPVPAVLACVHQESAAAINDAQLALLHPNERARLDSFRADSRRLGFFLGRYAAKRALSGLGVQVPMHAVEIAPGVFEHPVVKGAGGDSPVVSLSHARSVAAAVACGPEHIVGVDVEQLSPERTDVFESVMPQRELAMVRHAPGGGELAANVIWTMKEALSKALRCGLTAPFEVLEVDAFEGHAAGGYGCLFRNFAQYRARAWVLGGYVLAVVSPKHSLLHVAPADLERIRQVFGRDGSRS
;
A
#
# COMPACT_ATOMS: atom_id res chain seq x y z
N MET A 1 -14.57 -6.36 31.55
CA MET A 1 -13.40 -5.49 31.80
C MET A 1 -12.25 -6.00 30.93
N THR A 2 -12.13 -5.48 29.72
CA THR A 2 -11.08 -5.87 28.76
C THR A 2 -10.75 -4.65 27.91
N GLY A 3 -10.02 -3.70 28.51
CA GLY A 3 -9.29 -2.68 27.76
C GLY A 3 -7.91 -3.25 27.47
N SER A 4 -7.73 -3.89 26.32
CA SER A 4 -6.40 -4.06 25.78
C SER A 4 -6.00 -2.69 25.24
N ASP A 5 -5.27 -1.91 26.06
CA ASP A 5 -4.62 -0.69 25.62
C ASP A 5 -3.63 -1.04 24.51
N HIS A 6 -4.12 -1.03 23.27
CA HIS A 6 -3.30 -1.00 22.08
C HIS A 6 -2.71 0.40 21.97
N HIS A 7 -1.71 0.68 22.80
CA HIS A 7 -0.92 1.89 22.64
C HIS A 7 -0.27 1.84 21.26
N ASP A 8 -0.66 2.77 20.38
CA ASP A 8 0.00 2.98 19.10
C ASP A 8 1.38 3.59 19.39
N PRO A 9 2.51 2.89 19.15
CA PRO A 9 3.82 3.43 19.47
C PRO A 9 4.30 4.48 18.47
N LEU A 10 3.58 4.70 17.37
CA LEU A 10 3.77 5.87 16.49
C LEU A 10 2.91 7.06 16.90
N GLY A 11 1.89 6.84 17.74
CA GLY A 11 0.87 7.83 18.06
C GLY A 11 -0.32 7.78 17.10
N LEU A 12 -1.51 8.05 17.61
CA LEU A 12 -2.79 7.86 16.91
C LEU A 12 -2.93 8.64 15.59
N GLU A 13 -2.24 9.77 15.47
CA GLU A 13 -2.26 10.60 14.26
C GLU A 13 -1.21 10.20 13.21
N SER A 14 -0.25 9.34 13.58
CA SER A 14 0.81 8.84 12.69
C SER A 14 0.35 7.64 11.88
N SER A 15 -0.91 7.26 12.00
CA SER A 15 -1.37 5.97 11.54
C SER A 15 -2.88 6.00 11.27
N ALA A 16 -3.33 5.35 10.21
CA ALA A 16 -4.75 5.17 9.90
C ALA A 16 -5.00 3.71 9.56
N THR A 17 -6.04 3.11 10.12
CA THR A 17 -6.54 1.78 9.73
C THR A 17 -8.00 1.95 9.37
N VAL A 18 -8.34 1.62 8.13
CA VAL A 18 -9.64 1.91 7.53
C VAL A 18 -10.16 0.74 6.71
N SER A 19 -11.49 0.62 6.61
CA SER A 19 -12.11 -0.30 5.68
C SER A 19 -11.96 0.23 4.25
N LEU A 20 -11.67 -0.65 3.30
CA LEU A 20 -11.71 -0.31 1.87
C LEU A 20 -13.15 -0.33 1.30
N GLY A 21 -14.15 -0.68 2.13
CA GLY A 21 -15.55 -0.75 1.72
C GLY A 21 -15.75 -1.68 0.52
N MET A 22 -14.97 -2.75 0.43
CA MET A 22 -14.91 -3.55 -0.79
C MET A 22 -16.21 -4.32 -0.99
N VAL A 23 -16.78 -4.27 -2.20
CA VAL A 23 -18.02 -4.98 -2.56
C VAL A 23 -17.79 -5.78 -3.83
N ARG A 24 -18.19 -7.06 -3.80
CA ARG A 24 -18.15 -7.97 -4.95
C ARG A 24 -19.54 -8.49 -5.25
N HIS A 25 -20.08 -8.18 -6.44
CA HIS A 25 -21.42 -8.58 -6.85
C HIS A 25 -22.52 -8.26 -5.82
N GLY A 26 -22.42 -7.10 -5.17
CA GLY A 26 -23.36 -6.66 -4.11
C GLY A 26 -23.07 -7.23 -2.72
N VAL A 27 -22.11 -8.15 -2.58
CA VAL A 27 -21.73 -8.74 -1.30
C VAL A 27 -20.51 -8.00 -0.74
N PRO A 28 -20.57 -7.50 0.51
CA PRO A 28 -19.41 -6.93 1.18
C PRO A 28 -18.28 -7.97 1.33
N VAL A 29 -17.05 -7.54 1.03
CA VAL A 29 -15.84 -8.33 1.25
C VAL A 29 -14.95 -7.60 2.24
N PRO A 30 -14.52 -8.25 3.34
CA PRO A 30 -13.55 -7.67 4.25
C PRO A 30 -12.22 -7.36 3.55
N ALA A 31 -11.88 -6.07 3.50
CA ALA A 31 -10.57 -5.59 3.06
C ALA A 31 -10.22 -4.33 3.84
N VAL A 32 -9.01 -4.31 4.40
CA VAL A 32 -8.56 -3.26 5.31
C VAL A 32 -7.25 -2.68 4.80
N LEU A 33 -7.18 -1.35 4.77
CA LEU A 33 -5.97 -0.60 4.47
C LEU A 33 -5.44 0.01 5.77
N ALA A 34 -4.17 -0.19 6.04
CA ALA A 34 -3.45 0.55 7.06
C ALA A 34 -2.35 1.39 6.44
N CYS A 35 -2.26 2.64 6.84
CA CYS A 35 -1.21 3.59 6.47
C CYS A 35 -0.49 4.04 7.75
N VAL A 36 0.82 4.20 7.69
CA VAL A 36 1.65 4.65 8.80
C VAL A 36 2.69 5.65 8.30
N HIS A 37 3.03 6.62 9.15
CA HIS A 37 4.07 7.62 8.91
C HIS A 37 5.00 7.66 10.12
N GLN A 38 6.31 7.74 9.85
CA GLN A 38 7.32 8.07 10.83
C GLN A 38 8.39 8.91 10.14
N GLU A 39 8.74 10.05 10.72
CA GLU A 39 9.81 10.91 10.21
C GLU A 39 11.09 10.09 9.99
N SER A 40 11.70 10.22 8.81
CA SER A 40 12.86 9.41 8.40
C SER A 40 14.07 9.54 9.34
N ALA A 41 14.18 10.64 10.10
CA ALA A 41 15.23 10.86 11.09
C ALA A 41 14.96 10.19 12.45
N ALA A 42 13.73 9.74 12.71
CA ALA A 42 13.36 9.14 13.98
C ALA A 42 13.87 7.70 14.06
N ALA A 43 14.69 7.41 15.08
CA ALA A 43 15.15 6.06 15.37
C ALA A 43 13.99 5.14 15.78
N ILE A 44 14.11 3.86 15.45
CA ILE A 44 13.17 2.84 15.91
C ILE A 44 13.46 2.53 17.39
N ASN A 45 12.48 2.75 18.27
CA ASN A 45 12.61 2.54 19.71
C ASN A 45 12.19 1.13 20.17
N ASP A 46 12.45 0.78 21.43
CA ASP A 46 12.18 -0.56 21.97
C ASP A 46 10.70 -0.95 21.93
N ALA A 47 9.78 -0.01 22.16
CA ALA A 47 8.34 -0.28 22.11
C ALA A 47 7.89 -0.64 20.69
N GLN A 48 8.43 0.03 19.67
CA GLN A 48 8.19 -0.29 18.27
C GLN A 48 8.78 -1.65 17.91
N LEU A 49 10.00 -1.92 18.35
CA LEU A 49 10.66 -3.18 18.08
C LEU A 49 9.95 -4.37 18.74
N ALA A 50 9.31 -4.16 19.90
CA ALA A 50 8.51 -5.17 20.59
C ALA A 50 7.25 -5.59 19.81
N LEU A 51 6.88 -4.88 18.74
CA LEU A 51 5.78 -5.29 17.84
C LEU A 51 6.21 -6.28 16.77
N LEU A 52 7.51 -6.40 16.50
CA LEU A 52 8.04 -7.30 15.49
C LEU A 52 8.07 -8.74 16.02
N HIS A 53 7.83 -9.68 15.11
CA HIS A 53 8.09 -11.08 15.39
C HIS A 53 9.61 -11.30 15.52
N PRO A 54 10.10 -12.24 16.34
CA PRO A 54 11.54 -12.46 16.51
C PRO A 54 12.31 -12.63 15.20
N ASN A 55 11.75 -13.34 14.22
CA ASN A 55 12.37 -13.49 12.89
C ASN A 55 12.42 -12.17 12.11
N GLU A 56 11.40 -11.33 12.22
CA GLU A 56 11.40 -10.00 11.58
C GLU A 56 12.41 -9.08 12.25
N ARG A 57 12.56 -9.16 13.58
CA ARG A 57 13.55 -8.42 14.34
C ARG A 57 14.96 -8.81 13.91
N ALA A 58 15.25 -10.11 13.85
CA ALA A 58 16.54 -10.61 13.37
C ALA A 58 16.83 -10.14 11.93
N ARG A 59 15.82 -10.13 11.05
CA ARG A 59 15.98 -9.59 9.69
C ARG A 59 16.20 -8.08 9.68
N LEU A 60 15.49 -7.33 10.50
CA LEU A 60 15.68 -5.87 10.64
C LEU A 60 17.11 -5.57 11.06
N ASP A 61 17.65 -6.33 12.01
CA ASP A 61 19.01 -6.17 12.53
C ASP A 61 20.12 -6.51 11.52
N SER A 62 19.79 -7.21 10.44
CA SER A 62 20.72 -7.45 9.33
C SER A 62 20.92 -6.25 8.40
N PHE A 63 20.03 -5.25 8.41
CA PHE A 63 20.14 -4.08 7.55
C PHE A 63 21.12 -3.06 8.12
N ARG A 64 22.06 -2.60 7.27
CA ARG A 64 23.05 -1.57 7.61
C ARG A 64 22.51 -0.15 7.49
N ALA A 65 21.63 0.11 6.53
CA ALA A 65 21.12 1.45 6.25
C ALA A 65 19.85 1.73 7.06
N ASP A 66 19.82 2.86 7.78
CA ASP A 66 18.68 3.25 8.62
C ASP A 66 17.39 3.44 7.83
N SER A 67 17.48 4.00 6.62
CA SER A 67 16.33 4.13 5.72
C SER A 67 15.71 2.76 5.36
N ARG A 68 16.54 1.72 5.23
CA ARG A 68 16.07 0.35 4.96
C ARG A 68 15.48 -0.29 6.21
N ARG A 69 16.07 -0.05 7.39
CA ARG A 69 15.53 -0.49 8.69
C ARG A 69 14.15 0.11 8.92
N LEU A 70 14.01 1.43 8.71
CA LEU A 70 12.74 2.15 8.85
C LEU A 70 11.68 1.65 7.89
N GLY A 71 11.97 1.60 6.58
CA GLY A 71 11.02 1.10 5.59
C GLY A 71 10.59 -0.35 5.84
N PHE A 72 11.53 -1.19 6.30
CA PHE A 72 11.22 -2.55 6.71
C PHE A 72 10.24 -2.57 7.88
N PHE A 73 10.54 -1.84 8.96
CA PHE A 73 9.66 -1.75 10.14
C PHE A 73 8.27 -1.21 9.77
N LEU A 74 8.19 -0.06 9.10
CA LEU A 74 6.92 0.59 8.77
C LEU A 74 6.03 -0.31 7.91
N GLY A 75 6.61 -1.02 6.93
CA GLY A 75 5.85 -1.97 6.12
C GLY A 75 5.23 -3.11 6.94
N ARG A 76 5.98 -3.66 7.93
CA ARG A 76 5.48 -4.74 8.80
C ARG A 76 4.47 -4.20 9.80
N TYR A 77 4.71 -3.02 10.34
CA TYR A 77 3.77 -2.38 11.24
C TYR A 77 2.44 -2.08 10.53
N ALA A 78 2.47 -1.51 9.32
CA ALA A 78 1.27 -1.32 8.49
C ALA A 78 0.56 -2.65 8.23
N ALA A 79 1.29 -3.69 7.81
CA ALA A 79 0.73 -5.02 7.57
C ALA A 79 -0.01 -5.57 8.80
N LYS A 80 0.63 -5.52 9.98
CA LYS A 80 0.03 -6.01 11.23
C LYS A 80 -1.17 -5.18 11.67
N ARG A 81 -1.15 -3.86 11.46
CA ARG A 81 -2.33 -3.02 11.69
C ARG A 81 -3.49 -3.35 10.75
N ALA A 82 -3.21 -3.61 9.48
CA ALA A 82 -4.23 -4.03 8.51
C ALA A 82 -4.83 -5.38 8.91
N LEU A 83 -4.01 -6.33 9.36
CA LEU A 83 -4.45 -7.63 9.88
C LEU A 83 -5.32 -7.50 11.13
N SER A 84 -4.91 -6.69 12.11
CA SER A 84 -5.73 -6.43 13.30
C SER A 84 -7.07 -5.80 12.93
N GLY A 85 -7.08 -4.84 11.99
CA GLY A 85 -8.32 -4.23 11.50
C GLY A 85 -9.20 -5.20 10.70
N LEU A 86 -8.62 -6.22 10.05
CA LEU A 86 -9.35 -7.30 9.37
C LEU A 86 -10.01 -8.27 10.36
N GLY A 87 -9.61 -8.21 11.64
CA GLY A 87 -10.16 -9.04 12.71
C GLY A 87 -9.20 -10.10 13.25
N VAL A 88 -7.92 -10.10 12.85
CA VAL A 88 -6.92 -11.01 13.43
C VAL A 88 -6.69 -10.68 14.90
N GLN A 89 -7.13 -11.58 15.80
CA GLN A 89 -7.07 -11.42 17.26
C GLN A 89 -5.79 -12.04 17.86
N VAL A 90 -4.66 -11.89 17.18
CA VAL A 90 -3.35 -12.38 17.65
C VAL A 90 -2.45 -11.17 17.92
N PRO A 91 -1.67 -11.15 19.02
CA PRO A 91 -0.71 -10.10 19.28
C PRO A 91 0.25 -9.89 18.10
N MET A 92 0.56 -8.63 17.77
CA MET A 92 1.40 -8.28 16.62
C MET A 92 2.76 -9.01 16.63
N HIS A 93 3.41 -9.15 17.78
CA HIS A 93 4.70 -9.84 17.91
C HIS A 93 4.63 -11.35 17.67
N ALA A 94 3.42 -11.95 17.72
CA ALA A 94 3.21 -13.36 17.43
C ALA A 94 2.86 -13.62 15.94
N VAL A 95 2.54 -12.57 15.18
CA VAL A 95 2.32 -12.66 13.72
C VAL A 95 3.61 -12.34 12.98
N GLU A 96 4.07 -13.26 12.13
CA GLU A 96 5.22 -13.06 11.26
C GLU A 96 4.75 -12.70 9.84
N ILE A 97 5.28 -11.62 9.27
CA ILE A 97 5.19 -11.30 7.85
C ILE A 97 6.47 -11.80 7.17
N ALA A 98 6.48 -13.10 6.88
CA ALA A 98 7.61 -13.81 6.29
C ALA A 98 7.76 -13.50 4.79
N PRO A 99 8.98 -13.59 4.22
CA PRO A 99 9.14 -13.59 2.77
C PRO A 99 8.63 -14.90 2.16
N GLY A 100 7.84 -14.81 1.10
CA GLY A 100 7.62 -15.92 0.17
C GLY A 100 8.82 -16.14 -0.74
N VAL A 101 8.77 -17.17 -1.59
CA VAL A 101 9.87 -17.50 -2.54
C VAL A 101 10.18 -16.35 -3.49
N PHE A 102 9.19 -15.52 -3.83
CA PHE A 102 9.35 -14.31 -4.63
C PHE A 102 9.36 -13.02 -3.78
N GLU A 103 9.75 -13.11 -2.51
CA GLU A 103 9.80 -12.01 -1.53
C GLU A 103 8.44 -11.32 -1.23
N HIS A 104 7.33 -11.79 -1.79
CA HIS A 104 6.00 -11.32 -1.40
C HIS A 104 5.70 -11.67 0.07
N PRO A 105 4.97 -10.82 0.81
CA PRO A 105 4.66 -11.10 2.21
C PRO A 105 3.75 -12.32 2.36
N VAL A 106 4.10 -13.20 3.30
CA VAL A 106 3.32 -14.36 3.72
C VAL A 106 3.04 -14.23 5.21
N VAL A 107 1.75 -14.21 5.57
CA VAL A 107 1.32 -14.10 6.96
C VAL A 107 1.41 -15.48 7.62
N LYS A 108 2.11 -15.56 8.75
CA LYS A 108 2.16 -16.76 9.60
C LYS A 108 1.72 -16.42 11.02
N GLY A 109 1.06 -17.37 11.68
CA GLY A 109 0.62 -17.21 13.06
C GLY A 109 -0.62 -16.34 13.25
N ALA A 110 -1.41 -16.07 12.20
CA ALA A 110 -2.64 -15.26 12.32
C ALA A 110 -3.80 -15.95 13.04
N GLY A 111 -3.74 -17.27 13.24
CA GLY A 111 -4.84 -18.07 13.79
C GLY A 111 -5.99 -18.25 12.79
N GLY A 112 -6.42 -19.50 12.56
CA GLY A 112 -7.42 -19.82 11.53
C GLY A 112 -6.86 -19.74 10.11
N ASP A 113 -7.71 -19.32 9.15
CA ASP A 113 -7.33 -19.13 7.76
C ASP A 113 -6.28 -18.02 7.62
N SER A 114 -5.27 -18.23 6.78
CA SER A 114 -4.17 -17.27 6.61
C SER A 114 -4.58 -16.13 5.66
N PRO A 115 -4.84 -14.91 6.16
CA PRO A 115 -5.18 -13.77 5.30
C PRO A 115 -4.00 -13.43 4.39
N VAL A 116 -4.31 -12.77 3.27
CA VAL A 116 -3.28 -12.22 2.38
C VAL A 116 -3.00 -10.78 2.75
N VAL A 117 -1.74 -10.37 2.54
CA VAL A 117 -1.32 -8.99 2.69
C VAL A 117 -0.56 -8.56 1.45
N SER A 118 -0.70 -7.29 1.08
CA SER A 118 0.26 -6.59 0.23
C SER A 118 0.75 -5.36 0.99
N LEU A 119 2.02 -4.97 0.81
CA LEU A 119 2.60 -3.81 1.50
C LEU A 119 3.56 -3.03 0.60
N SER A 120 3.68 -1.73 0.87
CA SER A 120 4.64 -0.84 0.25
C SER A 120 5.11 0.23 1.22
N HIS A 121 6.28 0.80 0.96
CA HIS A 121 6.82 1.92 1.72
C HIS A 121 7.58 2.87 0.79
N ALA A 122 7.50 4.15 1.06
CA ALA A 122 8.28 5.19 0.40
C ALA A 122 8.70 6.24 1.43
N ARG A 123 10.00 6.52 1.53
CA ARG A 123 10.55 7.47 2.51
C ARG A 123 10.03 7.18 3.94
N SER A 124 9.25 8.11 4.49
CA SER A 124 8.69 8.14 5.84
C SER A 124 7.33 7.44 5.95
N VAL A 125 6.73 6.95 4.85
CA VAL A 125 5.39 6.35 4.84
C VAL A 125 5.41 4.88 4.44
N ALA A 126 4.47 4.12 4.98
CA ALA A 126 4.13 2.79 4.48
C ALA A 126 2.62 2.55 4.46
N ALA A 127 2.19 1.70 3.54
CA ALA A 127 0.82 1.24 3.43
C ALA A 127 0.79 -0.28 3.30
N ALA A 128 -0.26 -0.90 3.85
CA ALA A 128 -0.53 -2.31 3.66
C ALA A 128 -2.03 -2.56 3.53
N VAL A 129 -2.41 -3.50 2.67
CA VAL A 129 -3.78 -3.99 2.54
C VAL A 129 -3.83 -5.43 2.98
N ALA A 130 -4.82 -5.76 3.82
CA ALA A 130 -5.14 -7.12 4.24
C ALA A 130 -6.56 -7.52 3.81
N CYS A 131 -6.73 -8.75 3.32
CA CYS A 131 -8.03 -9.33 3.01
C CYS A 131 -8.01 -10.86 3.17
N GLY A 132 -9.18 -11.50 3.01
CA GLY A 132 -9.30 -12.96 3.06
C GLY A 132 -8.49 -13.67 1.97
N PRO A 133 -8.11 -14.95 2.19
CA PRO A 133 -7.26 -15.72 1.28
C PRO A 133 -7.85 -15.90 -0.14
N GLU A 134 -9.15 -15.70 -0.30
CA GLU A 134 -9.87 -15.79 -1.57
C GLU A 134 -9.68 -14.57 -2.49
N HIS A 135 -9.07 -13.49 -1.99
CA HIS A 135 -8.79 -12.28 -2.74
C HIS A 135 -7.30 -12.12 -3.07
N ILE A 136 -7.01 -11.48 -4.19
CA ILE A 136 -5.66 -11.08 -4.59
C ILE A 136 -5.67 -9.57 -4.72
N VAL A 137 -4.94 -8.89 -3.85
CA VAL A 137 -4.83 -7.43 -3.80
C VAL A 137 -3.38 -6.99 -3.85
N GLY A 138 -3.14 -5.81 -4.40
CA GLY A 138 -1.83 -5.18 -4.43
C GLY A 138 -1.92 -3.75 -3.91
N VAL A 139 -0.90 -3.29 -3.18
CA VAL A 139 -0.79 -1.89 -2.79
C VAL A 139 0.59 -1.38 -3.12
N ASP A 140 0.65 -0.16 -3.62
CA ASP A 140 1.90 0.55 -3.80
C ASP A 140 1.82 2.01 -3.38
N VAL A 141 2.95 2.54 -2.96
CA VAL A 141 3.11 3.93 -2.52
C VAL A 141 4.39 4.46 -3.12
N GLU A 142 4.30 5.58 -3.82
CA GLU A 142 5.44 6.28 -4.41
C GLU A 142 5.42 7.77 -4.08
N GLN A 143 6.59 8.34 -3.79
CA GLN A 143 6.73 9.79 -3.63
C GLN A 143 6.67 10.47 -5.00
N LEU A 144 5.93 11.56 -5.14
CA LEU A 144 5.99 12.37 -6.35
C LEU A 144 7.40 12.95 -6.50
N SER A 145 7.98 12.78 -7.67
CA SER A 145 9.33 13.27 -7.97
C SER A 145 9.42 13.62 -9.46
N PRO A 146 9.57 14.91 -9.80
CA PRO A 146 9.71 15.34 -11.19
C PRO A 146 10.88 14.65 -11.90
N GLU A 147 11.99 14.46 -11.18
CA GLU A 147 13.21 13.78 -11.68
C GLU A 147 12.96 12.33 -12.13
N ARG A 148 11.99 11.65 -11.51
CA ARG A 148 11.66 10.25 -11.84
C ARG A 148 10.63 10.13 -12.96
N THR A 149 9.88 11.19 -13.24
CA THR A 149 8.85 11.20 -14.27
C THR A 149 9.41 10.82 -15.63
N ASP A 150 10.55 11.41 -16.03
CA ASP A 150 11.19 11.11 -17.32
C ASP A 150 11.55 9.63 -17.46
N VAL A 151 12.03 9.03 -16.36
CA VAL A 151 12.35 7.59 -16.31
C VAL A 151 11.09 6.76 -16.46
N PHE A 152 9.99 7.15 -15.81
CA PHE A 152 8.71 6.45 -15.92
C PHE A 152 8.17 6.51 -17.35
N GLU A 153 8.16 7.68 -17.97
CA GLU A 153 7.69 7.87 -19.35
C GLU A 153 8.54 7.09 -20.36
N SER A 154 9.84 6.92 -20.12
CA SER A 154 10.74 6.19 -21.01
C SER A 154 10.41 4.70 -21.19
N VAL A 155 9.68 4.10 -20.24
CA VAL A 155 9.27 2.68 -20.27
C VAL A 155 7.77 2.48 -20.47
N MET A 156 7.02 3.56 -20.72
CA MET A 156 5.58 3.52 -21.01
C MET A 156 5.34 3.23 -22.49
N PRO A 157 4.41 2.33 -22.84
CA PRO A 157 3.89 2.20 -24.19
C PRO A 157 3.31 3.52 -24.71
N GLN A 158 3.36 3.72 -26.02
CA GLN A 158 2.83 4.94 -26.68
C GLN A 158 1.36 5.24 -26.32
N ARG A 159 0.56 4.20 -26.07
CA ARG A 159 -0.84 4.33 -25.63
C ARG A 159 -0.94 4.99 -24.25
N GLU A 160 -0.11 4.57 -23.30
CA GLU A 160 -0.07 5.18 -21.96
C GLU A 160 0.43 6.62 -22.04
N LEU A 161 1.46 6.89 -22.84
CA LEU A 161 1.95 8.26 -23.09
C LEU A 161 0.84 9.17 -23.65
N ALA A 162 -0.01 8.66 -24.54
CA ALA A 162 -1.15 9.40 -25.05
C ALA A 162 -2.19 9.69 -23.94
N MET A 163 -2.43 8.74 -23.02
CA MET A 163 -3.29 8.97 -21.85
C MET A 163 -2.71 10.01 -20.91
N VAL A 164 -1.41 9.90 -20.60
CA VAL A 164 -0.66 10.82 -19.74
C VAL A 164 -0.79 12.27 -20.25
N ARG A 165 -0.58 12.50 -21.55
CA ARG A 165 -0.64 13.85 -22.15
C ARG A 165 -2.00 14.54 -21.99
N HIS A 166 -3.09 13.77 -21.92
CA HIS A 166 -4.45 14.31 -21.83
C HIS A 166 -5.08 14.11 -20.44
N ALA A 167 -4.30 13.65 -19.47
CA ALA A 167 -4.80 13.30 -18.16
C ALA A 167 -5.14 14.54 -17.31
N PRO A 168 -6.22 14.49 -16.52
CA PRO A 168 -6.50 15.50 -15.52
C PRO A 168 -5.37 15.60 -14.48
N GLY A 169 -4.90 16.82 -14.20
CA GLY A 169 -3.82 17.08 -13.23
C GLY A 169 -2.41 17.16 -13.83
N GLY A 170 -2.26 16.99 -15.16
CA GLY A 170 -1.00 17.15 -15.87
C GLY A 170 -0.27 15.81 -16.11
N GLY A 171 0.58 15.79 -17.14
CA GLY A 171 1.27 14.59 -17.59
C GLY A 171 2.16 13.99 -16.51
N GLU A 172 2.98 14.79 -15.85
CA GLU A 172 3.91 14.28 -14.84
C GLU A 172 3.19 13.55 -13.70
N LEU A 173 2.10 14.11 -13.21
CA LEU A 173 1.30 13.49 -12.17
C LEU A 173 0.66 12.19 -12.66
N ALA A 174 0.10 12.19 -13.87
CA ALA A 174 -0.51 11.02 -14.46
C ALA A 174 0.51 9.89 -14.68
N ALA A 175 1.74 10.21 -15.11
CA ALA A 175 2.82 9.25 -15.24
C ALA A 175 3.18 8.61 -13.89
N ASN A 176 3.34 9.41 -12.83
CA ASN A 176 3.56 8.91 -11.47
C ASN A 176 2.41 8.02 -10.99
N VAL A 177 1.16 8.40 -11.28
CA VAL A 177 -0.02 7.61 -10.88
C VAL A 177 -0.07 6.27 -11.63
N ILE A 178 0.12 6.27 -12.94
CA ILE A 178 0.14 5.05 -13.77
C ILE A 178 1.27 4.13 -13.32
N TRP A 179 2.47 4.68 -13.09
CA TRP A 179 3.60 3.92 -12.55
C TRP A 179 3.22 3.20 -11.25
N THR A 180 2.68 3.93 -10.28
CA THR A 180 2.30 3.38 -8.97
C THR A 180 1.20 2.31 -9.10
N MET A 181 0.24 2.49 -10.02
CA MET A 181 -0.78 1.47 -10.29
C MET A 181 -0.18 0.19 -10.88
N LYS A 182 0.83 0.30 -11.75
CA LYS A 182 1.52 -0.84 -12.36
C LYS A 182 2.36 -1.59 -11.33
N GLU A 183 3.03 -0.88 -10.43
CA GLU A 183 3.73 -1.50 -9.28
C GLU A 183 2.77 -2.18 -8.30
N ALA A 184 1.61 -1.58 -8.02
CA ALA A 184 0.58 -2.24 -7.24
C ALA A 184 0.09 -3.52 -7.91
N LEU A 185 -0.08 -3.53 -9.24
CA LEU A 185 -0.43 -4.73 -9.99
C LEU A 185 0.69 -5.78 -9.94
N SER A 186 1.95 -5.38 -10.10
CA SER A 186 3.11 -6.29 -10.04
C SER A 186 3.18 -7.02 -8.69
N LYS A 187 2.81 -6.33 -7.61
CA LYS A 187 2.68 -6.90 -6.25
C LYS A 187 1.51 -7.84 -6.10
N ALA A 188 0.35 -7.51 -6.68
CA ALA A 188 -0.81 -8.41 -6.70
C ALA A 188 -0.47 -9.73 -7.43
N LEU A 189 0.27 -9.63 -8.55
CA LEU A 189 0.70 -10.76 -9.36
C LEU A 189 1.94 -11.49 -8.80
N ARG A 190 2.60 -10.91 -7.78
CA ARG A 190 3.83 -11.43 -7.15
C ARG A 190 5.01 -11.60 -8.13
N CYS A 191 5.04 -10.82 -9.21
CA CYS A 191 6.12 -10.81 -10.19
C CYS A 191 7.14 -9.68 -9.92
N GLY A 192 6.75 -8.65 -9.18
CA GLY A 192 7.58 -7.46 -8.97
C GLY A 192 8.06 -6.84 -10.30
N LEU A 193 9.24 -6.22 -10.27
CA LEU A 193 9.86 -5.58 -11.43
C LEU A 193 10.42 -6.55 -12.50
N THR A 194 10.20 -7.85 -12.36
CA THR A 194 10.71 -8.85 -13.33
C THR A 194 9.82 -8.97 -14.56
N ALA A 195 8.58 -8.46 -14.49
CA ALA A 195 7.71 -8.33 -15.65
C ALA A 195 7.99 -7.00 -16.38
N PRO A 196 8.17 -7.00 -17.71
CA PRO A 196 8.26 -5.76 -18.47
C PRO A 196 7.03 -4.88 -18.23
N PHE A 197 7.21 -3.56 -18.13
CA PHE A 197 6.11 -2.62 -17.88
C PHE A 197 5.04 -2.64 -18.98
N GLU A 198 5.41 -3.04 -20.21
CA GLU A 198 4.48 -3.28 -21.31
C GLU A 198 3.49 -4.41 -21.02
N VAL A 199 3.90 -5.41 -20.23
CA VAL A 199 3.02 -6.51 -19.81
C VAL A 199 1.97 -6.01 -18.80
N LEU A 200 2.31 -4.99 -18.01
CA LEU A 200 1.43 -4.36 -17.00
C LEU A 200 0.61 -3.19 -17.57
N GLU A 201 0.45 -3.12 -18.90
CA GLU A 201 -0.15 -1.97 -19.58
C GLU A 201 -1.57 -1.61 -19.10
N VAL A 202 -1.82 -0.30 -18.98
CA VAL A 202 -3.13 0.29 -18.68
C VAL A 202 -3.98 0.39 -19.94
N ASP A 203 -5.21 -0.14 -19.88
CA ASP A 203 -6.18 -0.05 -20.96
C ASP A 203 -7.04 1.22 -20.88
N ALA A 204 -7.41 1.65 -19.67
CA ALA A 204 -8.19 2.87 -19.46
C ALA A 204 -7.69 3.58 -18.20
N PHE A 205 -7.60 4.90 -18.25
CA PHE A 205 -7.16 5.75 -17.15
C PHE A 205 -8.03 7.01 -17.07
N GLU A 206 -8.61 7.28 -15.90
CA GLU A 206 -9.53 8.40 -15.72
C GLU A 206 -9.49 8.96 -14.29
N GLY A 207 -9.92 10.22 -14.16
CA GLY A 207 -10.27 10.79 -12.86
C GLY A 207 -11.51 10.09 -12.31
N HIS A 208 -11.52 9.81 -11.02
CA HIS A 208 -12.62 9.09 -10.39
C HIS A 208 -13.58 10.06 -9.67
N ALA A 209 -14.89 9.83 -9.81
CA ALA A 209 -15.92 10.73 -9.25
C ALA A 209 -15.79 10.94 -7.72
N ALA A 210 -15.41 9.89 -6.98
CA ALA A 210 -15.13 9.96 -5.54
C ALA A 210 -13.70 10.48 -5.20
N GLY A 211 -13.04 11.16 -6.14
CA GLY A 211 -11.66 11.63 -6.01
C GLY A 211 -10.60 10.59 -6.35
N GLY A 212 -9.42 11.11 -6.72
CA GLY A 212 -8.28 10.33 -7.19
C GLY A 212 -8.47 9.82 -8.61
N TYR A 213 -7.84 8.69 -8.91
CA TYR A 213 -7.78 8.09 -10.24
C TYR A 213 -8.27 6.65 -10.23
N GLY A 214 -8.68 6.16 -11.39
CA GLY A 214 -9.03 4.77 -11.63
C GLY A 214 -8.39 4.26 -12.91
N CYS A 215 -8.06 2.97 -12.96
CA CYS A 215 -7.63 2.34 -14.20
C CYS A 215 -8.14 0.90 -14.37
N LEU A 216 -8.13 0.45 -15.61
CA LEU A 216 -8.23 -0.97 -16.02
C LEU A 216 -6.92 -1.37 -16.69
N PHE A 217 -6.56 -2.65 -16.59
CA PHE A 217 -5.36 -3.19 -17.21
C PHE A 217 -5.69 -3.97 -18.48
N ARG A 218 -4.80 -3.89 -19.47
CA ARG A 218 -5.00 -4.49 -20.80
C ARG A 218 -4.77 -5.99 -20.80
N ASN A 219 -3.58 -6.41 -20.38
CA ASN A 219 -3.18 -7.82 -20.40
C ASN A 219 -3.68 -8.58 -19.15
N PHE A 220 -4.06 -7.83 -18.10
CA PHE A 220 -4.63 -8.34 -16.86
C PHE A 220 -6.04 -7.80 -16.66
N ALA A 221 -6.89 -7.99 -17.68
CA ALA A 221 -8.25 -7.46 -17.76
C ALA A 221 -9.21 -7.98 -16.68
N GLN A 222 -8.77 -8.85 -15.78
CA GLN A 222 -9.46 -9.27 -14.55
C GLN A 222 -9.17 -8.37 -13.34
N TYR A 223 -8.27 -7.38 -13.45
CA TYR A 223 -7.91 -6.45 -12.40
C TYR A 223 -8.31 -5.00 -12.72
N ARG A 224 -8.35 -4.17 -11.67
CA ARG A 224 -8.46 -2.72 -11.76
C ARG A 224 -7.65 -2.06 -10.65
N ALA A 225 -7.39 -0.76 -10.77
CA ALA A 225 -6.76 0.03 -9.71
C ALA A 225 -7.59 1.25 -9.31
N ARG A 226 -7.44 1.65 -8.05
CA ARG A 226 -7.79 2.98 -7.52
C ARG A 226 -6.51 3.61 -6.98
N ALA A 227 -6.30 4.90 -7.24
CA ALA A 227 -5.18 5.62 -6.66
C ALA A 227 -5.59 6.99 -6.14
N TRP A 228 -4.85 7.48 -5.15
CA TRP A 228 -5.04 8.77 -4.52
C TRP A 228 -3.72 9.50 -4.41
N VAL A 229 -3.75 10.81 -4.66
CA VAL A 229 -2.60 11.71 -4.48
C VAL A 229 -2.74 12.35 -3.10
N LEU A 230 -1.75 12.15 -2.23
CA LEU A 230 -1.84 12.40 -0.79
C LEU A 230 -0.50 12.95 -0.30
N GLY A 231 -0.43 14.23 0.10
CA GLY A 231 0.75 14.80 0.77
C GLY A 231 2.07 14.65 0.01
N GLY A 232 2.06 14.74 -1.33
CA GLY A 232 3.26 14.52 -2.15
C GLY A 232 3.56 13.05 -2.47
N TYR A 233 2.63 12.14 -2.20
CA TYR A 233 2.71 10.72 -2.54
C TYR A 233 1.54 10.30 -3.42
N VAL A 234 1.71 9.20 -4.15
CA VAL A 234 0.62 8.41 -4.74
C VAL A 234 0.47 7.14 -3.93
N LEU A 235 -0.75 6.83 -3.51
CA LEU A 235 -1.15 5.53 -2.97
C LEU A 235 -2.04 4.85 -4.00
N ALA A 236 -1.67 3.66 -4.48
CA ALA A 236 -2.47 2.86 -5.39
C ALA A 236 -2.85 1.51 -4.77
N VAL A 237 -4.10 1.09 -4.96
CA VAL A 237 -4.61 -0.23 -4.57
C VAL A 237 -5.20 -0.93 -5.80
N VAL A 238 -4.74 -2.14 -6.06
CA VAL A 238 -5.21 -3.04 -7.10
C VAL A 238 -6.09 -4.13 -6.50
N SER A 239 -7.22 -4.40 -7.15
CA SER A 239 -8.18 -5.44 -6.78
C SER A 239 -8.73 -6.15 -8.03
N PRO A 240 -9.34 -7.33 -7.89
CA PRO A 240 -10.09 -7.95 -8.97
C PRO A 240 -11.18 -6.99 -9.47
N LYS A 241 -11.42 -6.91 -10.78
CA LYS A 241 -12.24 -5.86 -11.41
C LYS A 241 -13.68 -5.75 -10.90
N HIS A 242 -14.23 -6.86 -10.41
CA HIS A 242 -15.58 -6.92 -9.84
C HIS A 242 -15.62 -6.76 -8.32
N SER A 243 -14.46 -6.64 -7.67
CA SER A 243 -14.31 -6.30 -6.25
C SER A 243 -14.00 -4.80 -6.15
N LEU A 244 -15.06 -4.00 -6.02
CA LEU A 244 -15.03 -2.55 -6.11
C LEU A 244 -14.70 -1.93 -4.75
N LEU A 245 -13.79 -0.96 -4.72
CA LEU A 245 -13.41 -0.26 -3.50
C LEU A 245 -14.29 0.97 -3.29
N HIS A 246 -14.84 1.12 -2.09
CA HIS A 246 -15.69 2.24 -1.68
C HIS A 246 -15.16 2.85 -0.37
N VAL A 247 -13.98 3.47 -0.45
CA VAL A 247 -13.37 4.16 0.69
C VAL A 247 -14.27 5.33 1.09
N ALA A 248 -14.75 5.34 2.34
CA ALA A 248 -15.60 6.40 2.84
C ALA A 248 -14.84 7.75 2.87
N PRO A 249 -15.51 8.90 2.63
CA PRO A 249 -14.84 10.21 2.68
C PRO A 249 -14.09 10.48 3.99
N ALA A 250 -14.68 10.08 5.13
CA ALA A 250 -14.05 10.23 6.45
C ALA A 250 -12.78 9.36 6.59
N ASP A 251 -12.79 8.14 6.04
CA ASP A 251 -11.62 7.26 6.04
C ASP A 251 -10.52 7.81 5.12
N LEU A 252 -10.89 8.36 3.96
CA LEU A 252 -9.93 9.01 3.06
C LEU A 252 -9.28 10.22 3.72
N GLU A 253 -10.01 10.98 4.55
CA GLU A 253 -9.43 12.10 5.29
C GLU A 253 -8.43 11.65 6.35
N ARG A 254 -8.72 10.54 7.06
CA ARG A 254 -7.76 9.93 7.99
C ARG A 254 -6.50 9.47 7.27
N ILE A 255 -6.62 8.91 6.06
CA ILE A 255 -5.45 8.57 5.24
C ILE A 255 -4.67 9.86 4.88
N ARG A 256 -5.35 10.92 4.42
CA ARG A 256 -4.69 12.19 4.06
C ARG A 256 -3.88 12.77 5.22
N GLN A 257 -4.39 12.72 6.44
CA GLN A 257 -3.69 13.21 7.63
C GLN A 257 -2.36 12.49 7.85
N VAL A 258 -2.29 11.18 7.60
CA VAL A 258 -1.04 10.40 7.72
C VAL A 258 -0.01 10.85 6.68
N PHE A 259 -0.42 11.00 5.42
CA PHE A 259 0.48 11.35 4.31
C PHE A 259 0.86 12.84 4.28
N GLY A 260 0.02 13.73 4.81
CA GLY A 260 0.24 15.19 4.80
C GLY A 260 1.35 15.67 5.74
N ARG A 261 1.96 14.77 6.53
CA ARG A 261 2.93 15.13 7.58
C ARG A 261 4.30 15.53 7.09
N ASP A 262 4.66 15.13 5.86
CA ASP A 262 5.89 15.61 5.24
C ASP A 262 5.73 17.04 4.65
N GLY A 263 4.50 17.50 4.41
CA GLY A 263 4.19 18.79 3.80
C GLY A 263 4.07 19.97 4.78
N SER A 264 4.11 19.74 6.09
CA SER A 264 3.97 20.80 7.12
C SER A 264 5.30 21.45 7.54
N ARG A 265 6.41 21.10 6.88
CA ARG A 265 7.73 21.72 7.09
C ARG A 265 8.32 22.17 5.76
N SER A 266 7.78 23.27 5.22
CA SER A 266 8.43 24.11 4.21
C SER A 266 8.54 25.53 4.74
#